data_AF-A0A3D1WWL7-F1
#
_entry.id   AF-A0A3D1WWL7-F1
#
_cell.length_a   1.000
_cell.length_b   1.000
_cell.length_c   1.000
_cell.angle_alpha   90.00
_cell.angle_beta   90.00
_cell.angle_gamma   90.00
#
_symmetry.space_group_name_H-M   'P 1'
#
loop_
_entity.id
_entity.type
_entity.pdbx_description
1 polymer ?
#
loop_
_entity_poly.entity_id
_entity_poly.type
_entity_poly.pdbx_seq_one_letter_code
_entity_poly.pdbx_strand_id
1 'polypeptide(L)'
;NNMIEGGVNSQPRAVLRNHRGLTSVKRVKAVFWWCHAHSGDARTAREKLATMPTDADIDFPSSVYSASPSRDDGGPEWGDRAVWEDLHHRDPNPFWLD
;
A
#
# COMPACT_ATOMS: atom_id res chain seq x y z
N ASN A 1 -17.40 -12.08 0.67
CA ASN A 1 -15.98 -11.74 0.51
C ASN A 1 -15.62 -11.95 -0.96
N ASN A 2 -15.17 -10.93 -1.70
CA ASN A 2 -14.91 -11.06 -3.14
C ASN A 2 -13.47 -11.56 -3.40
N MET A 3 -13.11 -11.89 -4.65
CA MET A 3 -11.78 -12.45 -4.97
C MET A 3 -10.62 -11.49 -4.62
N ILE A 4 -10.84 -10.19 -4.73
CA ILE A 4 -9.84 -9.17 -4.40
C ILE A 4 -9.68 -9.09 -2.88
N GLU A 5 -10.78 -8.89 -2.17
CA GLU A 5 -10.83 -8.59 -0.75
C GLU A 5 -10.59 -9.82 0.15
N GLY A 6 -11.04 -10.98 -0.32
CA GLY A 6 -10.92 -12.25 0.36
C GLY A 6 -9.80 -13.15 -0.13
N GLY A 7 -9.39 -12.98 -1.37
CA GLY A 7 -8.29 -13.74 -1.97
C GLY A 7 -6.97 -12.98 -1.88
N VAL A 8 -6.84 -11.88 -2.62
CA VAL A 8 -5.57 -11.15 -2.73
C VAL A 8 -5.27 -10.35 -1.46
N ASN A 9 -6.17 -9.46 -1.02
CA ASN A 9 -5.96 -8.56 0.13
C ASN A 9 -5.88 -9.30 1.47
N SER A 10 -6.45 -10.51 1.57
CA SER A 10 -6.38 -11.31 2.79
C SER A 10 -4.94 -11.72 3.13
N GLN A 11 -4.07 -11.86 2.12
CA GLN A 11 -2.68 -12.25 2.28
C GLN A 11 -1.79 -11.12 2.84
N PRO A 12 -1.76 -9.89 2.27
CA PRO A 12 -1.11 -8.74 2.90
C PRO A 12 -1.65 -8.45 4.32
N ARG A 13 -2.96 -8.62 4.55
CA ARG A 13 -3.53 -8.48 5.91
C ARG A 13 -2.98 -9.51 6.88
N ALA A 14 -2.73 -10.74 6.41
CA ALA A 14 -2.08 -11.76 7.23
C ALA A 14 -0.64 -11.38 7.57
N VAL A 15 0.14 -10.86 6.60
CA VAL A 15 1.48 -10.34 6.84
C VAL A 15 1.45 -9.25 7.92
N LEU A 16 0.53 -8.30 7.81
CA LEU A 16 0.36 -7.24 8.80
C LEU A 16 -0.04 -7.76 10.19
N ARG A 17 -0.85 -8.82 10.28
CA ARG A 17 -1.23 -9.45 11.56
C ARG A 17 -0.05 -10.17 12.21
N ASN A 18 0.75 -10.88 11.43
CA ASN A 18 1.89 -11.66 11.93
C ASN A 18 3.06 -10.78 12.39
N HIS A 19 3.13 -9.53 11.90
CA HIS A 19 4.19 -8.57 12.21
C HIS A 19 3.73 -7.42 13.12
N ARG A 20 2.69 -7.61 13.94
CA ARG A 20 2.14 -6.56 14.83
C ARG A 20 3.14 -5.95 15.82
N GLY A 21 4.21 -6.68 16.17
CA GLY A 21 5.29 -6.19 17.04
C GLY A 21 6.32 -5.28 16.35
N LEU A 22 6.20 -5.06 15.03
CA LEU A 22 7.08 -4.16 14.28
C LEU A 22 6.46 -2.77 14.15
N THR A 23 7.30 -1.75 14.03
CA THR A 23 6.90 -0.38 13.67
C THR A 23 6.15 -0.36 12.32
N SER A 24 5.25 0.60 12.11
CA SER A 24 4.48 0.75 10.86
C SER A 24 5.35 0.71 9.61
N VAL A 25 6.46 1.45 9.58
CA VAL A 25 7.43 1.45 8.47
C VAL A 25 7.96 0.05 8.14
N LYS A 26 8.41 -0.69 9.15
CA LYS A 26 8.87 -2.09 8.99
C LYS A 26 7.75 -3.03 8.55
N ARG A 27 6.50 -2.80 8.98
CA ARG A 27 5.33 -3.59 8.55
C ARG A 27 5.00 -3.33 7.08
N VAL A 28 5.09 -2.08 6.62
CA VAL A 28 4.93 -1.72 5.20
C VAL A 28 6.01 -2.40 4.36
N LYS A 29 7.28 -2.30 4.75
CA LYS A 29 8.38 -2.99 4.05
C LYS A 29 8.21 -4.51 4.01
N ALA A 30 7.69 -5.11 5.07
CA ALA A 30 7.38 -6.54 5.09
C ALA A 30 6.29 -6.92 4.07
N VAL A 31 5.28 -6.07 3.87
CA VAL A 31 4.26 -6.27 2.82
C VAL A 31 4.89 -6.17 1.43
N PHE A 32 5.71 -5.15 1.15
CA PHE A 32 6.42 -5.02 -0.14
C PHE A 32 7.30 -6.24 -0.43
N TRP A 33 8.06 -6.70 0.57
CA TRP A 33 8.86 -7.91 0.44
C TRP A 33 8.00 -9.15 0.13
N TRP A 34 6.88 -9.31 0.84
CA TRP A 34 5.95 -10.40 0.59
C TRP A 34 5.40 -10.35 -0.84
N CYS A 35 5.01 -9.17 -1.34
CA CYS A 35 4.58 -8.98 -2.72
C CYS A 35 5.67 -9.39 -3.72
N HIS A 36 6.92 -8.94 -3.55
CA HIS A 36 8.04 -9.33 -4.42
C HIS A 36 8.34 -10.84 -4.44
N ALA A 37 8.02 -11.54 -3.36
CA ALA A 37 8.19 -12.99 -3.26
C ALA A 37 7.02 -13.79 -3.88
N HIS A 38 5.81 -13.22 -3.93
CA HIS A 38 4.59 -13.97 -4.27
C HIS A 38 3.88 -13.50 -5.55
N SER A 39 4.27 -12.37 -6.15
CA SER A 39 3.64 -11.83 -7.36
C SER A 39 4.16 -12.42 -8.68
N GLY A 40 5.11 -13.36 -8.63
CA GLY A 40 5.80 -13.86 -9.83
C GLY A 40 6.83 -12.88 -10.41
N ASP A 41 7.25 -11.89 -9.62
CA ASP A 41 8.23 -10.88 -10.01
C ASP A 41 9.59 -11.50 -10.40
N ALA A 42 9.94 -11.38 -11.67
CA ALA A 42 11.16 -11.94 -12.26
C ALA A 42 12.44 -11.15 -11.94
N ARG A 43 12.32 -9.98 -11.31
CA ARG A 43 13.48 -9.17 -10.91
C ARG A 43 14.38 -9.91 -9.93
N THR A 44 15.68 -9.65 -10.05
CA THR A 44 16.69 -10.10 -9.10
C THR A 44 16.48 -9.48 -7.72
N ALA A 45 17.09 -10.07 -6.68
CA ALA A 45 17.04 -9.50 -5.33
C ALA A 45 17.56 -8.05 -5.28
N ARG A 46 18.59 -7.73 -6.07
CA ARG A 46 19.16 -6.38 -6.15
C ARG A 46 18.16 -5.38 -6.75
N GLU A 47 17.50 -5.75 -7.83
CA GLU A 47 16.49 -4.89 -8.47
C GLU A 47 15.25 -4.70 -7.59
N LYS A 48 14.82 -5.76 -6.89
CA LYS A 48 13.73 -5.68 -5.90
C LYS A 48 14.07 -4.73 -4.75
N LEU A 49 15.30 -4.81 -4.24
CA LEU A 49 15.81 -3.89 -3.21
C LEU A 49 15.86 -2.45 -3.71
N ALA A 50 16.25 -2.22 -4.96
CA ALA A 50 16.29 -0.88 -5.56
C ALA A 50 14.88 -0.25 -5.71
N THR A 51 13.83 -1.07 -5.74
CA THR A 51 12.43 -0.60 -5.78
C THR A 51 11.73 -0.61 -4.43
N MET A 52 12.41 -1.00 -3.35
CA MET A 52 11.84 -0.98 -2.01
C MET A 52 11.67 0.48 -1.57
N PRO A 53 10.50 0.90 -1.05
CA PRO A 53 10.33 2.26 -0.56
C PRO A 53 11.29 2.55 0.59
N THR A 54 11.83 3.76 0.60
CA THR A 54 12.61 4.29 1.72
C THR A 54 11.69 4.64 2.89
N ASP A 55 12.26 4.92 4.06
CA ASP A 55 11.45 5.34 5.21
C ASP A 55 10.73 6.67 4.91
N ALA A 56 11.39 7.58 4.20
CA ALA A 56 10.79 8.85 3.76
C ALA A 56 9.62 8.64 2.79
N ASP A 57 9.73 7.69 1.86
CA ASP A 57 8.63 7.34 0.93
C ASP A 57 7.40 6.77 1.66
N ILE A 58 7.60 6.19 2.85
CA ILE A 58 6.53 5.60 3.67
C ILE A 58 5.93 6.65 4.63
N ASP A 59 6.77 7.51 5.21
CA ASP A 59 6.33 8.54 6.16
C ASP A 59 5.63 9.71 5.45
N PHE A 60 6.01 10.01 4.20
CA PHE A 60 5.39 11.06 3.39
C PHE A 60 3.88 10.85 3.19
N PRO A 61 3.38 9.66 2.78
CA PRO A 61 1.95 9.34 2.76
C PRO A 61 1.24 9.53 4.09
N SER A 62 1.86 9.19 5.23
CA SER A 62 1.22 9.40 6.54
C SER A 62 0.92 10.87 6.80
N SER A 63 1.83 11.77 6.42
CA SER A 63 1.63 13.21 6.58
C SER A 63 0.56 13.78 5.66
N VAL A 64 0.47 13.28 4.43
CA VAL A 64 -0.50 13.74 3.41
C VAL A 64 -1.89 13.20 3.71
N TYR A 65 -2.03 11.90 4.00
CA TYR A 65 -3.34 11.30 4.30
C TYR A 65 -3.91 11.74 5.66
N SER A 66 -3.07 12.07 6.64
CA SER A 66 -3.55 12.67 7.91
C SER A 66 -3.91 14.15 7.77
N ALA A 67 -3.43 14.82 6.71
CA ALA A 67 -3.72 16.22 6.41
C ALA A 67 -4.89 16.39 5.43
N SER A 68 -5.32 15.32 4.75
CA SER A 68 -6.54 15.32 3.95
C SER A 68 -7.73 15.60 4.85
N PRO A 69 -8.56 16.62 4.54
CA PRO A 69 -9.81 16.85 5.27
C PRO A 69 -10.66 15.57 5.19
N SER A 70 -11.28 15.18 6.31
CA SER A 70 -12.42 14.26 6.25
C SER A 70 -13.38 14.78 5.19
N ARG A 71 -13.80 13.93 4.25
CA ARG A 71 -14.73 14.37 3.21
C ARG A 71 -16.01 14.85 3.90
N ASP A 72 -16.41 16.08 3.64
CA ASP A 72 -17.55 16.75 4.29
C ASP A 72 -18.90 16.12 3.88
N ASP A 73 -18.88 15.25 2.86
CA ASP A 73 -20.02 14.49 2.34
C ASP A 73 -20.29 13.17 3.10
N GLY A 74 -19.47 12.83 4.11
CA GLY A 74 -19.57 11.55 4.82
C GLY A 74 -19.24 10.34 3.94
N GLY A 75 -18.53 10.55 2.83
CA GLY A 75 -18.08 9.50 1.94
C GLY A 75 -17.07 8.57 2.60
N PRO A 76 -16.96 7.31 2.11
CA PRO A 76 -16.05 6.31 2.65
C PRO A 76 -14.60 6.82 2.70
N GLU A 77 -13.88 6.47 3.77
CA GLU A 77 -12.45 6.79 3.89
C GLU A 77 -11.64 5.93 2.92
N TRP A 78 -10.37 6.30 2.74
CA TRP A 78 -9.46 5.54 1.89
C TRP A 78 -9.40 4.07 2.33
N GLY A 79 -9.74 3.14 1.42
CA GLY A 79 -9.77 1.70 1.68
C GLY A 79 -11.14 1.12 2.05
N ASP A 80 -12.18 1.94 2.21
CA ASP A 80 -13.55 1.48 2.52
C ASP A 80 -14.33 1.03 1.27
N ARG A 81 -13.90 1.46 0.08
CA ARG A 81 -14.41 0.95 -1.20
C ARG A 81 -13.35 1.11 -2.29
N ALA A 82 -13.30 0.17 -3.24
CA ALA A 82 -12.56 0.37 -4.47
C ALA A 82 -13.24 1.52 -5.24
N VAL A 83 -12.53 2.64 -5.39
CA VAL A 83 -13.01 3.78 -6.18
C VAL A 83 -12.47 3.60 -7.61
N TRP A 84 -13.21 4.08 -8.61
CA TRP A 84 -12.93 3.82 -10.02
C TRP A 84 -11.54 4.37 -10.43
N GLU A 85 -11.09 5.44 -9.78
CA GLU A 85 -9.78 6.07 -9.93
C GLU A 85 -8.62 5.19 -9.44
N ASP A 86 -8.85 4.24 -8.52
CA ASP A 86 -7.80 3.32 -8.01
C ASP A 86 -7.36 2.28 -9.06
N LEU A 87 -8.20 2.03 -10.06
CA LEU A 87 -8.02 0.94 -11.02
C LEU A 87 -7.32 1.39 -12.31
N HIS A 88 -7.13 2.71 -12.51
CA HIS A 88 -6.59 3.24 -13.76
C HIS A 88 -5.70 4.48 -13.58
N HIS A 89 -4.41 4.30 -13.25
CA HIS A 89 -3.41 5.35 -13.47
C HIS A 89 -2.09 4.78 -14.03
N ARG A 90 -1.56 5.46 -15.05
CA ARG A 90 -0.27 5.19 -15.71
C ARG A 90 0.89 6.03 -15.12
N ASP A 91 0.61 6.86 -14.13
CA ASP A 91 1.55 7.80 -13.51
C ASP A 91 1.88 7.45 -12.05
N PRO A 92 3.06 7.87 -11.53
CA PRO A 92 3.48 7.58 -10.17
C PRO A 92 2.59 8.28 -9.13
N ASN A 93 2.21 7.55 -8.09
CA ASN A 93 1.43 8.06 -6.95
C ASN A 93 2.30 8.93 -6.01
N PRO A 94 1.79 10.05 -5.44
CA PRO A 94 0.44 10.60 -5.61
C PRO A 94 0.31 11.65 -6.71
N PHE A 95 -0.84 11.61 -7.38
CA PHE A 95 -1.15 12.31 -8.63
C PHE A 95 -1.79 13.70 -8.44
N TRP A 96 -1.73 14.22 -7.22
CA TRP A 96 -2.35 15.49 -6.82
C TRP A 96 -1.34 16.52 -6.33
N LEU A 97 -0.05 16.25 -6.52
CA LEU A 97 1.03 17.17 -6.20
C LEU A 97 1.45 17.90 -7.47
N ASP A 98 0.57 18.78 -7.94
CA ASP A 98 0.87 19.89 -8.88
C ASP A 98 0.06 21.12 -8.46
#